data_AF-A0A7W9W3H5-F1
#
_entry.id   AF-A0A7W9W3H5-F1
#
_cell.length_a   1.000
_cell.length_b   1.000
_cell.length_c   1.000
_cell.angle_alpha   90.00
_cell.angle_beta   90.00
_cell.angle_gamma   90.00
#
_symmetry.space_group_name_H-M   'P 1'
#
loop_
_entity.id
_entity.type
_entity.pdbx_description
1 polymer ?
#
loop_
_entity_poly.entity_id
_entity_poly.type
_entity_poly.pdbx_seq_one_letter_code
_entity_poly.pdbx_strand_id
1 'polypeptide(L)'
;MESRSVKEQGSSGIQTECAMTAELLQNTLFIEQQVINDEAPNLSPLALAYVGDSIYDFRVRDYLCRRYQENLNRVNSRKTKLVCAKAQSDLMGYLIEEKLLTEEELSVYRRARNHKSQSHSKNSSIMDYRRATGFEAFLGYLYYAGKISRLISLVEKGLEHLLAENEAKE
;
A
#
# COMPACT_ATOMS: atom_id res chain seq x y z
N MET A 1 -46.88 42.03 -5.05
CA MET A 1 -46.20 40.72 -5.12
C MET A 1 -44.86 40.94 -5.77
N GLU A 2 -43.83 41.24 -4.97
CA GLU A 2 -42.45 41.37 -5.45
C GLU A 2 -41.75 40.02 -5.36
N SER A 3 -41.35 39.50 -6.52
CA SER A 3 -40.47 38.35 -6.67
C SER A 3 -39.02 38.77 -6.40
N ARG A 4 -38.47 38.36 -5.25
CA ARG A 4 -37.05 38.50 -4.90
C ARG A 4 -36.25 37.35 -5.52
N SER A 5 -35.43 37.65 -6.53
CA SER A 5 -34.34 36.77 -6.97
C SER A 5 -33.30 36.65 -5.85
N VAL A 6 -33.15 35.45 -5.30
CA VAL A 6 -31.99 35.12 -4.46
C VAL A 6 -30.81 34.86 -5.40
N LYS A 7 -29.84 35.77 -5.41
CA LYS A 7 -28.54 35.56 -6.05
C LYS A 7 -27.77 34.52 -5.24
N GLU A 8 -27.55 33.34 -5.81
CA GLU A 8 -26.49 32.44 -5.39
C GLU A 8 -25.14 33.07 -5.78
N GLN A 9 -24.50 33.75 -4.84
CA GLN A 9 -23.09 34.12 -4.91
C GLN A 9 -22.40 33.50 -3.69
N GLY A 10 -21.74 32.36 -3.89
CA GLY A 10 -21.03 31.67 -2.81
C GLY A 10 -20.20 30.43 -3.21
N SER A 11 -20.28 29.98 -4.46
CA SER A 11 -19.61 28.72 -4.88
C SER A 11 -18.16 28.89 -5.37
N SER A 12 -17.70 30.10 -5.70
CA SER A 12 -16.40 30.30 -6.35
C SER A 12 -15.21 30.28 -5.38
N GLY A 13 -15.37 30.73 -4.13
CA GLY A 13 -14.28 30.78 -3.15
C GLY A 13 -13.82 29.41 -2.63
N ILE A 14 -14.77 28.50 -2.39
CA ILE A 14 -14.50 27.14 -1.88
C ILE A 14 -13.81 26.27 -2.95
N GLN A 15 -14.16 26.48 -4.23
CA GLN A 15 -13.51 25.79 -5.35
C GLN A 15 -12.05 26.23 -5.51
N THR A 16 -11.73 27.51 -5.27
CA THR A 16 -10.36 28.03 -5.37
C THR A 16 -9.46 27.58 -4.21
N GLU A 17 -9.96 27.52 -2.96
CA GLU A 17 -9.21 26.96 -1.83
C GLU A 17 -8.97 25.44 -1.97
N CYS A 18 -9.94 24.70 -2.52
CA CYS A 18 -9.80 23.27 -2.76
C CYS A 18 -8.80 22.96 -3.89
N ALA A 19 -8.75 23.80 -4.94
CA ALA A 19 -7.75 23.70 -5.99
C ALA A 19 -6.32 24.02 -5.47
N MET A 20 -6.19 25.06 -4.64
CA MET A 20 -4.91 25.47 -4.06
C MET A 20 -4.35 24.44 -3.08
N THR A 21 -5.20 23.73 -2.34
CA THR A 21 -4.77 22.62 -1.47
C THR A 21 -4.40 21.37 -2.25
N ALA A 22 -5.10 21.05 -3.34
CA ALA A 22 -4.72 19.95 -4.24
C ALA A 22 -3.38 20.23 -4.95
N GLU A 23 -3.16 21.46 -5.40
CA GLU A 23 -1.91 21.89 -6.03
C GLU A 23 -0.76 21.94 -5.01
N LEU A 24 -1.01 22.40 -3.78
CA LEU A 24 -0.02 22.37 -2.69
C LEU A 24 0.34 20.92 -2.30
N LEU A 25 -0.63 20.01 -2.28
CA LEU A 25 -0.39 18.59 -2.00
C LEU A 25 0.38 17.94 -3.15
N GLN A 26 0.03 18.23 -4.40
CA GLN A 26 0.79 17.76 -5.57
C GLN A 26 2.22 18.29 -5.56
N ASN A 27 2.43 19.57 -5.24
CA ASN A 27 3.74 20.19 -5.15
C ASN A 27 4.55 19.64 -3.96
N THR A 28 3.91 19.38 -2.82
CA THR A 28 4.58 18.79 -1.64
C THR A 28 5.00 17.34 -1.93
N LEU A 29 4.13 16.54 -2.53
CA LEU A 29 4.43 15.18 -2.96
C LEU A 29 5.51 15.15 -4.06
N PHE A 30 5.51 16.13 -4.96
CA PHE A 30 6.52 16.29 -6.01
C PHE A 30 7.90 16.68 -5.44
N ILE A 31 7.94 17.56 -4.42
CA ILE A 31 9.16 17.92 -3.71
C ILE A 31 9.73 16.72 -2.94
N GLU A 32 8.89 15.91 -2.29
CA GLU A 32 9.34 14.68 -1.65
C GLU A 32 9.91 13.67 -2.66
N GLN A 33 9.30 13.54 -3.85
CA GLN A 33 9.82 12.69 -4.93
C GLN A 33 11.16 13.15 -5.50
N GLN A 34 11.48 14.45 -5.45
CA GLN A 34 12.78 14.99 -5.87
C GLN A 34 13.89 14.75 -4.82
N VAL A 35 13.53 14.48 -3.56
CA VAL A 35 14.48 14.18 -2.47
C VAL A 35 14.72 12.66 -2.33
N ILE A 36 13.87 11.84 -2.94
CA ILE A 36 14.11 10.41 -3.12
C ILE A 36 15.19 10.24 -4.20
N ASN A 37 16.45 10.23 -3.77
CA ASN A 37 17.61 9.95 -4.63
C ASN A 37 17.49 8.58 -5.32
N ASP A 38 18.22 8.38 -6.43
CA ASP A 38 18.33 7.08 -7.14
C ASP A 38 18.77 5.90 -6.25
N GLU A 39 19.27 6.17 -5.04
CA GLU A 39 19.56 5.17 -4.01
C GLU A 39 18.63 5.31 -2.79
N ALA A 40 17.95 4.22 -2.45
CA ALA A 40 17.16 4.15 -1.23
C ALA A 40 18.04 4.44 0.01
N PRO A 41 17.57 5.27 0.97
CA PRO A 41 18.27 5.54 2.20
C PRO A 41 18.54 4.22 2.94
N ASN A 42 19.71 4.14 3.57
CA ASN A 42 20.12 2.95 4.33
C ASN A 42 19.33 2.85 5.65
N LEU A 43 18.07 2.42 5.54
CA LEU A 43 17.15 2.27 6.64
C LEU A 43 17.18 0.84 7.20
N SER A 44 16.92 0.73 8.50
CA SER A 44 16.72 -0.57 9.12
C SER A 44 15.52 -1.29 8.51
N PRO A 45 15.53 -2.64 8.43
CA PRO A 45 14.37 -3.39 7.95
C PRO A 45 13.06 -3.08 8.70
N LEU A 46 13.16 -2.74 9.99
CA LEU A 46 11.99 -2.36 10.78
C LEU A 46 11.42 -1.00 10.37
N ALA A 47 12.29 -0.03 10.06
CA ALA A 47 11.87 1.28 9.57
C ALA A 47 11.23 1.18 8.18
N LEU A 48 11.80 0.35 7.29
CA LEU A 48 11.20 0.06 5.99
C LEU A 48 9.81 -0.58 6.15
N ALA A 49 9.68 -1.58 7.03
CA ALA A 49 8.39 -2.24 7.27
C ALA A 49 7.34 -1.27 7.81
N TYR A 50 7.72 -0.38 8.73
CA TYR A 50 6.82 0.60 9.30
C TYR A 50 6.15 1.49 8.24
N VAL A 51 6.94 1.98 7.27
CA VAL A 51 6.41 2.79 6.16
C VAL A 51 5.65 1.93 5.16
N GLY A 52 6.18 0.75 4.83
CA GLY A 52 5.55 -0.16 3.88
C GLY A 52 4.18 -0.69 4.32
N ASP A 53 3.95 -0.90 5.61
CA ASP A 53 2.64 -1.25 6.17
C ASP A 53 1.60 -0.16 5.88
N SER A 54 1.96 1.11 6.13
CA SER A 54 1.09 2.26 5.83
C SER A 54 0.78 2.37 4.34
N ILE A 55 1.79 2.13 3.49
CA ILE A 55 1.62 2.14 2.03
C ILE A 55 0.68 1.00 1.60
N TYR A 56 0.90 -0.22 2.09
CA TYR A 56 0.06 -1.35 1.73
C TYR A 56 -1.39 -1.14 2.17
N ASP A 57 -1.61 -0.67 3.39
CA ASP A 57 -2.94 -0.34 3.92
C ASP A 57 -3.68 0.65 3.00
N PHE A 58 -2.99 1.73 2.60
CA PHE A 58 -3.53 2.72 1.67
C PHE A 58 -3.81 2.11 0.29
N ARG A 59 -2.87 1.34 -0.29
CA ARG A 59 -3.05 0.72 -1.62
C ARG A 59 -4.24 -0.24 -1.64
N VAL A 60 -4.45 -1.03 -0.58
CA VAL A 60 -5.61 -1.91 -0.46
C VAL A 60 -6.91 -1.11 -0.41
N ARG A 61 -6.97 -0.02 0.37
CA ARG A 61 -8.15 0.85 0.42
C ARG A 61 -8.45 1.47 -0.94
N ASP A 62 -7.44 2.08 -1.58
CA ASP A 62 -7.57 2.69 -2.91
C ASP A 62 -8.08 1.67 -3.94
N TYR A 63 -7.45 0.49 -3.98
CA TYR A 63 -7.84 -0.58 -4.91
C TYR A 63 -9.29 -1.03 -4.70
N LEU A 64 -9.70 -1.30 -3.45
CA LEU A 64 -11.06 -1.75 -3.15
C LEU A 64 -12.11 -0.66 -3.45
N CYS A 65 -11.83 0.61 -3.12
CA CYS A 65 -12.73 1.72 -3.39
C CYS A 65 -12.91 1.96 -4.90
N ARG A 66 -11.85 1.78 -5.70
CA ARG A 66 -11.94 1.88 -7.18
C ARG A 66 -12.66 0.69 -7.79
N ARG A 67 -12.48 -0.51 -7.23
CA ARG A 67 -13.04 -1.77 -7.77
C ARG A 67 -14.50 -2.00 -7.40
N TYR A 68 -14.92 -1.65 -6.19
CA TYR A 68 -16.24 -1.99 -5.66
C TYR A 68 -17.03 -0.72 -5.33
N GLN A 69 -18.22 -0.58 -5.92
CA GLN A 69 -19.21 0.44 -5.54
C GLN A 69 -20.08 -0.07 -4.39
N GLU A 70 -19.46 -0.37 -3.25
CA GLU A 70 -20.10 -0.91 -2.05
C GLU A 70 -20.05 0.08 -0.87
N ASN A 71 -20.82 -0.19 0.19
CA ASN A 71 -20.74 0.61 1.42
C ASN A 71 -19.39 0.39 2.16
N LEU A 72 -18.98 1.39 2.95
CA LEU A 72 -17.69 1.36 3.65
C LEU A 72 -17.53 0.18 4.61
N ASN A 73 -18.62 -0.33 5.20
CA ASN A 73 -18.57 -1.49 6.09
C ASN A 73 -18.11 -2.76 5.34
N ARG A 74 -18.63 -2.99 4.12
CA ARG A 74 -18.21 -4.11 3.28
C ARG A 74 -16.78 -3.94 2.79
N VAL A 75 -16.41 -2.73 2.34
CA VAL A 75 -15.03 -2.41 1.95
C VAL A 75 -14.06 -2.68 3.11
N ASN A 76 -14.37 -2.25 4.33
CA ASN A 76 -13.52 -2.48 5.49
C ASN A 76 -13.42 -3.97 5.88
N SER A 77 -14.51 -4.72 5.71
CA SER A 77 -14.50 -6.18 5.91
C SER A 77 -13.56 -6.88 4.93
N ARG A 78 -13.64 -6.55 3.63
CA ARG A 78 -12.72 -7.05 2.60
C ARG A 78 -11.27 -6.65 2.89
N LYS A 79 -11.06 -5.38 3.23
CA LYS A 79 -9.75 -4.83 3.58
C LYS A 79 -9.09 -5.62 4.70
N THR A 80 -9.81 -5.90 5.79
CA THR A 80 -9.26 -6.65 6.94
C THR A 80 -8.75 -8.04 6.54
N LYS A 81 -9.43 -8.72 5.62
CA LYS A 81 -8.98 -10.01 5.08
C LYS A 81 -7.67 -9.87 4.28
N LEU A 82 -7.50 -8.79 3.52
CA LEU A 82 -6.35 -8.57 2.64
C LEU A 82 -5.12 -7.99 3.34
N VAL A 83 -5.30 -7.29 4.46
CA VAL A 83 -4.18 -6.69 5.22
C VAL A 83 -3.65 -7.57 6.36
N CYS A 84 -4.28 -8.70 6.64
CA CYS A 84 -3.79 -9.60 7.69
C CYS A 84 -2.45 -10.26 7.32
N ALA A 85 -1.65 -10.65 8.32
CA ALA A 85 -0.33 -11.24 8.10
C ALA A 85 -0.34 -12.48 7.19
N LYS A 86 -1.39 -13.31 7.27
CA LYS A 86 -1.56 -14.47 6.39
C LYS A 86 -1.71 -14.06 4.93
N ALA A 87 -2.58 -13.09 4.64
CA ALA A 87 -2.79 -12.61 3.28
C ALA A 87 -1.54 -11.94 2.70
N GLN A 88 -0.81 -11.16 3.52
CA GLN A 88 0.47 -10.59 3.10
C GLN A 88 1.54 -11.66 2.84
N SER A 89 1.60 -12.70 3.68
CA SER A 89 2.46 -13.88 3.51
C SER A 89 2.15 -14.60 2.20
N ASP A 90 0.87 -14.80 1.89
CA ASP A 90 0.39 -15.46 0.66
C ASP A 90 0.69 -14.62 -0.58
N LEU A 91 0.42 -13.32 -0.53
CA LEU A 91 0.72 -12.38 -1.61
C LEU A 91 2.21 -12.41 -1.95
N MET A 92 3.08 -12.33 -0.95
CA MET A 92 4.52 -12.41 -1.17
C MET A 92 4.95 -13.77 -1.68
N GLY A 93 4.30 -14.86 -1.25
CA GLY A 93 4.47 -16.20 -1.78
C GLY A 93 4.21 -16.24 -3.29
N TYR A 94 3.04 -15.75 -3.72
CA TYR A 94 2.67 -15.63 -5.11
C TYR A 94 3.70 -14.84 -5.94
N LEU A 95 4.14 -13.67 -5.46
CA LEU A 95 5.14 -12.87 -6.19
C LEU A 95 6.48 -13.62 -6.38
N ILE A 96 6.88 -14.44 -5.41
CA ILE A 96 8.10 -15.25 -5.49
C ILE A 96 7.92 -16.43 -6.44
N GLU A 97 6.80 -17.15 -6.33
CA GLU A 97 6.49 -18.33 -7.14
C GLU A 97 6.39 -17.99 -8.62
N GLU A 98 5.75 -16.86 -8.94
CA GLU A 98 5.64 -16.31 -10.29
C GLU A 98 6.92 -15.61 -10.79
N LYS A 99 8.00 -15.63 -9.99
CA LYS A 99 9.30 -15.01 -10.31
C LYS A 99 9.17 -13.53 -10.71
N LEU A 100 8.25 -12.82 -10.04
CA LEU A 100 7.96 -11.43 -10.37
C LEU A 100 8.97 -10.45 -9.79
N LEU A 101 9.87 -10.89 -8.91
CA LEU A 101 10.84 -10.05 -8.21
C LEU A 101 12.25 -10.18 -8.79
N THR A 102 13.01 -9.09 -8.74
CA THR A 102 14.45 -9.12 -9.03
C THR A 102 15.22 -9.71 -7.84
N GLU A 103 16.48 -10.11 -8.06
CA GLU A 103 17.34 -10.61 -6.98
C GLU A 103 17.60 -9.55 -5.89
N GLU A 104 17.68 -8.27 -6.27
CA GLU A 104 17.81 -7.16 -5.34
C GLU A 104 16.57 -7.04 -4.44
N GLU A 105 15.38 -7.01 -5.05
CA GLU A 105 14.09 -6.95 -4.35
C GLU A 105 13.93 -8.14 -3.39
N LEU A 106 14.29 -9.33 -3.85
CA LEU A 106 14.23 -10.56 -3.07
C LEU A 106 15.23 -10.57 -1.90
N SER A 107 16.42 -9.97 -2.09
CA SER A 107 17.41 -9.81 -1.04
C SER A 107 16.91 -8.89 0.09
N VAL A 108 16.28 -7.77 -0.26
CA VAL A 108 15.65 -6.86 0.72
C VAL A 108 14.61 -7.59 1.57
N TYR A 109 13.70 -8.32 0.91
CA TYR A 109 12.70 -9.14 1.59
C TYR A 109 13.34 -10.17 2.55
N ARG A 110 14.33 -10.94 2.07
CA ARG A 110 15.02 -11.98 2.86
C ARG A 110 15.69 -11.40 4.10
N ARG A 111 16.36 -10.25 3.95
CA ARG A 111 17.00 -9.52 5.06
C ARG A 111 15.97 -9.14 6.12
N ALA A 112 14.85 -8.56 5.72
CA ALA A 112 13.80 -8.13 6.64
C ALA A 112 13.11 -9.29 7.37
N ARG A 113 12.74 -10.35 6.63
CA ARG A 113 12.15 -11.59 7.19
C ARG A 113 13.03 -12.24 8.28
N ASN A 114 14.33 -11.99 8.24
CA ASN A 114 15.33 -12.56 9.15
C ASN A 114 15.81 -11.59 10.25
N HIS A 115 15.44 -10.31 10.22
CA HIS A 115 15.99 -9.27 11.11
C HIS A 115 15.60 -9.42 12.59
N LYS A 116 14.59 -10.23 12.92
CA LYS A 116 14.26 -10.63 14.29
C LYS A 116 14.06 -12.14 14.36
N SER A 117 15.01 -12.87 14.91
CA SER A 117 14.76 -14.25 15.33
C SER A 117 15.62 -14.66 16.53
N GLN A 118 15.04 -14.52 17.74
CA GLN A 118 15.44 -15.30 18.92
C GLN A 118 14.49 -16.48 19.19
N SER A 119 13.43 -16.69 18.39
CA SER A 119 12.49 -17.80 18.58
C SER A 119 12.51 -18.76 17.39
N HIS A 120 12.87 -20.01 17.67
CA HIS A 120 12.90 -21.15 16.75
C HIS A 120 11.55 -21.88 16.59
N SER A 121 10.44 -21.33 17.09
CA SER A 121 9.17 -22.06 17.13
C SER A 121 8.54 -22.23 15.74
N LYS A 122 8.10 -23.45 15.43
CA LYS A 122 7.46 -23.87 14.16
C LYS A 122 5.98 -23.47 14.02
N ASN A 123 5.53 -22.40 14.67
CA ASN A 123 4.13 -21.99 14.58
C ASN A 123 3.89 -21.29 13.22
N SER A 124 2.92 -21.77 12.45
CA SER A 124 2.57 -21.21 11.13
C SER A 124 2.30 -19.71 11.21
N SER A 125 1.60 -19.26 12.26
CA SER A 125 1.33 -17.83 12.50
C SER A 125 2.61 -17.00 12.60
N ILE A 126 3.65 -17.51 13.25
CA ILE A 126 4.93 -16.80 13.41
C ILE A 126 5.65 -16.67 12.06
N MET A 127 5.59 -17.71 11.22
CA MET A 127 6.14 -17.64 9.87
C MET A 127 5.40 -16.61 9.02
N ASP A 128 4.07 -16.55 9.11
CA ASP A 128 3.28 -15.56 8.37
C ASP A 128 3.62 -14.14 8.80
N TYR A 129 3.74 -13.87 10.10
CA TYR A 129 4.19 -12.56 10.59
C TYR A 129 5.57 -12.18 10.04
N ARG A 130 6.53 -13.11 10.02
CA ARG A 130 7.87 -12.84 9.49
C ARG A 130 7.86 -12.55 8.00
N ARG A 131 7.03 -13.27 7.23
CA ARG A 131 6.86 -13.05 5.80
C ARG A 131 6.15 -11.73 5.53
N ALA A 132 5.10 -11.40 6.28
CA ALA A 132 4.40 -10.11 6.23
C ALA A 132 5.37 -8.94 6.52
N THR A 133 6.13 -8.99 7.61
CA THR A 133 7.15 -7.95 7.89
C THR A 133 8.21 -7.85 6.80
N GLY A 134 8.59 -8.98 6.19
CA GLY A 134 9.47 -8.97 5.02
C GLY A 134 8.84 -8.24 3.83
N PHE A 135 7.56 -8.49 3.57
CA PHE A 135 6.78 -7.88 2.50
C PHE A 135 6.60 -6.37 2.73
N GLU A 136 6.22 -5.96 3.93
CA GLU A 136 6.13 -4.55 4.34
C GLU A 136 7.47 -3.84 4.10
N ALA A 137 8.59 -4.42 4.56
CA ALA A 137 9.90 -3.82 4.34
C ALA A 137 10.28 -3.72 2.86
N PHE A 138 9.88 -4.71 2.05
CA PHE A 138 10.06 -4.68 0.61
C PHE A 138 9.30 -3.51 -0.04
N LEU A 139 8.05 -3.27 0.36
CA LEU A 139 7.28 -2.12 -0.13
C LEU A 139 7.88 -0.79 0.31
N GLY A 140 8.34 -0.69 1.55
CA GLY A 140 9.06 0.48 2.04
C GLY A 140 10.33 0.76 1.22
N TYR A 141 11.08 -0.28 0.88
CA TYR A 141 12.26 -0.13 0.00
C TYR A 141 11.88 0.40 -1.38
N LEU A 142 10.84 -0.16 -2.03
CA LEU A 142 10.42 0.33 -3.35
C LEU A 142 9.98 1.79 -3.31
N TYR A 143 9.28 2.19 -2.25
CA TYR A 143 8.89 3.58 -2.04
C TYR A 143 10.09 4.51 -1.95
N TYR A 144 11.03 4.19 -1.05
CA TYR A 144 12.22 5.00 -0.85
C TYR A 144 13.25 4.89 -1.98
N ALA A 145 13.13 3.91 -2.88
CA ALA A 145 13.90 3.83 -4.11
C ALA A 145 13.23 4.59 -5.29
N GLY A 146 12.11 5.29 -5.04
CA GLY A 146 11.36 5.98 -6.08
C GLY A 146 10.65 5.05 -7.07
N LYS A 147 10.64 3.73 -6.82
CA LYS A 147 10.09 2.69 -7.71
C LYS A 147 8.57 2.56 -7.54
N ILE A 148 7.84 3.68 -7.58
CA ILE A 148 6.40 3.73 -7.27
C ILE A 148 5.55 2.93 -8.26
N SER A 149 5.79 3.06 -9.57
CA SER A 149 5.04 2.29 -10.58
C SER A 149 5.22 0.78 -10.42
N ARG A 150 6.43 0.36 -10.02
CA ARG A 150 6.76 -1.04 -9.72
C ARG A 150 6.03 -1.54 -8.48
N LEU A 151 6.01 -0.73 -7.41
CA LEU A 151 5.27 -1.00 -6.18
C LEU A 151 3.79 -1.23 -6.47
N ILE A 152 3.16 -0.28 -7.18
CA ILE A 152 1.73 -0.36 -7.52
C ILE A 152 1.46 -1.62 -8.33
N SER A 153 2.25 -1.89 -9.38
CA SER A 153 2.04 -3.05 -10.24
C SER A 153 2.12 -4.38 -9.49
N LEU A 154 3.09 -4.54 -8.58
CA LEU A 154 3.24 -5.77 -7.81
C LEU A 154 2.13 -5.96 -6.78
N VAL A 155 1.74 -4.89 -6.09
CA VAL A 155 0.62 -4.93 -5.15
C VAL A 155 -0.67 -5.29 -5.87
N GLU A 156 -0.99 -4.65 -7.00
CA GLU A 156 -2.24 -4.91 -7.74
C GLU A 156 -2.30 -6.36 -8.26
N LYS A 157 -1.21 -6.90 -8.84
CA LYS A 157 -1.13 -8.32 -9.23
C LYS A 157 -1.38 -9.26 -8.04
N GLY A 158 -0.78 -8.95 -6.89
CA GLY A 158 -0.98 -9.71 -5.67
C GLY A 158 -2.41 -9.67 -5.15
N LEU A 159 -3.05 -8.49 -5.18
CA LEU A 159 -4.45 -8.32 -4.77
C LEU A 159 -5.43 -9.03 -5.71
N GLU A 160 -5.18 -8.99 -7.02
CA GLU A 160 -5.96 -9.75 -8.00
C GLU A 160 -5.92 -11.25 -7.70
N HIS A 161 -4.72 -11.79 -7.45
CA HIS A 161 -4.55 -13.19 -7.07
C HIS A 161 -5.31 -13.56 -5.79
N LEU A 162 -5.16 -12.78 -4.72
CA LEU A 162 -5.86 -13.04 -3.45
C LEU A 162 -7.39 -12.96 -3.58
N LEU A 163 -7.91 -12.02 -4.37
CA LEU A 163 -9.35 -11.89 -4.59
C LEU A 163 -9.90 -13.08 -5.39
N ALA A 164 -9.21 -13.49 -6.45
CA ALA A 164 -9.59 -14.67 -7.22
C ALA A 164 -9.64 -15.94 -6.34
N GLU A 165 -8.68 -16.10 -5.43
CA GLU A 165 -8.70 -17.22 -4.48
C GLU A 165 -9.87 -17.16 -3.48
N ASN A 166 -10.23 -15.96 -3.00
CA ASN A 166 -11.34 -15.81 -2.06
C ASN A 166 -12.68 -16.08 -2.73
N GLU A 167 -12.86 -15.62 -3.97
CA GLU A 167 -14.06 -15.85 -4.77
C GLU A 167 -14.22 -17.34 -5.14
N ALA A 168 -13.13 -18.09 -5.33
CA ALA A 168 -13.18 -19.53 -5.58
C ALA A 168 -13.52 -20.39 -4.34
N LYS A 169 -13.46 -19.80 -3.14
CA LYS A 169 -13.73 -20.47 -1.85
C LYS A 169 -15.13 -20.16 -1.29
N GLU A 170 -15.83 -19.20 -1.89
CA GLU A 170 -17.23 -18.83 -1.59
C GLU A 170 -18.21 -19.59 -2.49
#